data_AF-A0A6N8Z6S9-F1
#
_entry.id   AF-A0A6N8Z6S9-F1
#
_cell.length_a   1.000
_cell.length_b   1.000
_cell.length_c   1.000
_cell.angle_alpha   90.00
_cell.angle_beta   90.00
_cell.angle_gamma   90.00
#
_symmetry.space_group_name_H-M   'P 1'
#
loop_
_entity.id
_entity.type
_entity.pdbx_description
1 polymer ?
#
loop_
_entity_poly.entity_id
_entity_poly.type
_entity_poly.pdbx_seq_one_letter_code
_entity_poly.pdbx_strand_id
1 'polypeptide(L)'
;MVTENFTPGTLERWGLGYDELSRVNPRIVLFSASMLGRGGPMQTQPGFGAVLSSLAGYTNIIGWPDRGPVNPYGAYTDFVCPKFAVAAILAAVDRQRATGRGTHLDMSQLETSLHFGGPMLLDADVNGREPELVGNRHPAASPHGAYPCAPDTSGETDRWITIAVFTDDQWAALRDEMSADGVTDAQSGEFRTFRVRKAHEDKLDGIIAGWTANHDRHELMRRLQAAGVPAGVVNDTCDLFEDAQLQHRSHFTWLDHPEMGPYATDYTESHLSATPGRLDRPAPLLGQDTEYALREIIGLSESEFRELEEAGALE
;
A
#
# COMPACT_ATOMS: atom_id res chain seq x y z
N MET A 1 -19.68 -5.00 -17.72
CA MET A 1 -18.82 -3.90 -17.21
C MET A 1 -17.54 -3.94 -18.01
N VAL A 2 -16.95 -2.79 -18.29
CA VAL A 2 -15.62 -2.67 -18.91
C VAL A 2 -14.75 -1.86 -17.96
N THR A 3 -13.52 -2.29 -17.74
CA THR A 3 -12.53 -1.59 -16.91
C THR A 3 -11.28 -1.38 -17.74
N GLU A 4 -10.70 -0.19 -17.68
CA GLU A 4 -9.51 0.15 -18.44
C GLU A 4 -8.66 1.19 -17.70
N ASN A 5 -7.37 1.21 -17.98
CA ASN A 5 -6.43 2.18 -17.43
C ASN A 5 -5.49 2.78 -18.49
N PHE A 6 -5.94 2.89 -19.73
CA PHE A 6 -5.16 3.48 -20.80
C PHE A 6 -5.10 5.00 -20.67
N THR A 7 -4.15 5.61 -21.40
CA THR A 7 -4.14 7.05 -21.59
C THR A 7 -5.50 7.52 -22.14
N PRO A 8 -6.10 8.59 -21.59
CA PRO A 8 -7.36 9.16 -22.07
C PRO A 8 -7.44 9.30 -23.60
N GLY A 9 -8.58 8.93 -24.17
CA GLY A 9 -8.82 8.94 -25.61
C GLY A 9 -8.45 7.64 -26.35
N THR A 10 -7.83 6.66 -25.68
CA THR A 10 -7.40 5.41 -26.33
C THR A 10 -8.56 4.56 -26.79
N LEU A 11 -9.54 4.28 -25.93
CA LEU A 11 -10.73 3.53 -26.34
C LEU A 11 -11.55 4.27 -27.39
N GLU A 12 -11.65 5.59 -27.32
CA GLU A 12 -12.36 6.39 -28.32
C GLU A 12 -11.73 6.24 -29.71
N ARG A 13 -10.39 6.23 -29.81
CA ARG A 13 -9.68 5.97 -31.07
C ARG A 13 -9.94 4.55 -31.61
N TRP A 14 -10.21 3.59 -30.74
CA TRP A 14 -10.58 2.23 -31.13
C TRP A 14 -12.08 2.05 -31.39
N GLY A 15 -12.89 3.10 -31.24
CA GLY A 15 -14.35 3.00 -31.36
C GLY A 15 -15.02 2.26 -30.19
N LEU A 16 -14.33 2.16 -29.04
CA LEU A 16 -14.76 1.49 -27.82
C LEU A 16 -15.00 2.47 -26.66
N GLY A 17 -15.16 3.76 -26.95
CA GLY A 17 -15.50 4.78 -25.95
C GLY A 17 -16.89 4.54 -25.33
N TYR A 18 -17.19 5.20 -24.22
CA TYR A 18 -18.45 5.01 -23.50
C TYR A 18 -19.68 5.25 -24.38
N ASP A 19 -19.66 6.29 -25.22
CA ASP A 19 -20.77 6.60 -26.12
C ASP A 19 -21.05 5.44 -27.10
N GLU A 20 -20.00 4.80 -27.62
CA GLU A 20 -20.14 3.65 -28.52
C GLU A 20 -20.62 2.40 -27.78
N LEU A 21 -19.99 2.09 -26.65
CA LEU A 21 -20.39 0.95 -25.82
C LEU A 21 -21.83 1.08 -25.31
N SER A 22 -22.27 2.29 -24.97
CA SER A 22 -23.62 2.54 -24.44
C SER A 22 -24.71 2.43 -25.52
N ARG A 23 -24.39 2.67 -26.80
CA ARG A 23 -25.31 2.41 -27.92
C ARG A 23 -25.58 0.93 -28.11
N VAL A 24 -24.54 0.10 -27.94
CA VAL A 24 -24.67 -1.37 -28.00
C VAL A 24 -25.35 -1.90 -26.74
N ASN A 25 -24.97 -1.39 -25.57
CA ASN A 25 -25.51 -1.81 -24.28
C ASN A 25 -25.77 -0.61 -23.36
N PRO A 26 -27.02 -0.09 -23.28
CA PRO A 26 -27.37 1.05 -22.43
C PRO A 26 -27.18 0.79 -20.93
N ARG A 27 -26.93 -0.45 -20.53
CA ARG A 27 -26.66 -0.88 -19.15
C ARG A 27 -25.16 -0.97 -18.83
N ILE A 28 -24.27 -0.60 -19.76
CA ILE A 28 -22.82 -0.78 -19.59
C ILE A 28 -22.26 0.18 -18.53
N VAL A 29 -21.52 -0.38 -17.57
CA VAL A 29 -20.65 0.43 -16.70
C VAL A 29 -19.25 0.38 -17.31
N LEU A 30 -18.70 1.54 -17.67
CA LEU A 30 -17.30 1.70 -18.05
C LEU A 30 -16.57 2.36 -16.88
N PHE A 31 -15.46 1.78 -16.44
CA PHE A 31 -14.55 2.38 -15.48
C PHE A 31 -13.21 2.66 -16.16
N SER A 32 -12.79 3.91 -16.10
CA SER A 32 -11.53 4.42 -16.61
C SER A 32 -10.67 4.92 -15.46
N ALA A 33 -9.42 4.48 -15.39
CA ALA A 33 -8.45 5.02 -14.45
C ALA A 33 -7.22 5.54 -15.19
N SER A 34 -6.95 6.84 -15.10
CA SER A 34 -5.72 7.42 -15.66
C SER A 34 -4.95 8.17 -14.58
N MET A 35 -3.67 8.41 -14.83
CA MET A 35 -2.78 9.07 -13.87
C MET A 35 -3.36 10.38 -13.35
N LEU A 36 -3.94 11.21 -14.22
CA LEU A 36 -4.41 12.57 -13.91
C LEU A 36 -5.91 12.79 -14.16
N GLY A 37 -6.68 11.72 -14.42
CA GLY A 37 -8.08 11.81 -14.84
C GLY A 37 -8.23 12.23 -16.30
N ARG A 38 -9.48 12.33 -16.76
CA ARG A 38 -9.83 12.78 -18.11
C ARG A 38 -10.22 14.25 -18.10
N GLY A 39 -9.90 14.94 -19.19
CA GLY A 39 -10.13 16.37 -19.32
C GLY A 39 -9.00 17.22 -18.73
N GLY A 40 -8.96 18.49 -19.17
CA GLY A 40 -7.93 19.42 -18.75
C GLY A 40 -6.58 19.28 -19.49
N PRO A 41 -5.61 20.15 -19.17
CA PRO A 41 -4.39 20.33 -19.95
C PRO A 41 -3.41 19.15 -19.85
N MET A 42 -3.48 18.34 -18.80
CA MET A 42 -2.51 17.28 -18.50
C MET A 42 -3.04 15.87 -18.73
N GLN A 43 -4.26 15.71 -19.28
CA GLN A 43 -4.91 14.39 -19.41
C GLN A 43 -4.07 13.35 -20.18
N THR A 44 -3.21 13.76 -21.11
CA THR A 44 -2.37 12.85 -21.91
C THR A 44 -0.97 12.66 -21.35
N GLN A 45 -0.68 13.15 -20.15
CA GLN A 45 0.66 13.02 -19.57
C GLN A 45 0.97 11.54 -19.31
N PRO A 46 2.07 11.00 -19.88
CA PRO A 46 2.50 9.65 -19.57
C PRO A 46 3.14 9.61 -18.17
N GLY A 47 3.03 8.46 -17.50
CA GLY A 47 3.72 8.22 -16.25
C GLY A 47 3.45 6.83 -15.71
N PHE A 48 4.22 6.50 -14.67
CA PHE A 48 4.11 5.27 -13.90
C PHE A 48 3.97 5.64 -12.42
N GLY A 49 3.63 4.68 -11.55
CA GLY A 49 3.34 4.96 -10.13
C GLY A 49 4.41 5.75 -9.36
N ALA A 50 5.70 5.64 -9.71
CA ALA A 50 6.76 6.45 -9.10
C ALA A 50 6.66 7.95 -9.47
N VAL A 51 6.34 8.24 -10.74
CA VAL A 51 6.08 9.63 -11.19
C VAL A 51 4.86 10.17 -10.47
N LEU A 52 3.80 9.37 -10.39
CA LEU A 52 2.57 9.77 -9.73
C LEU A 52 2.76 10.01 -8.23
N SER A 53 3.55 9.19 -7.54
CA SER A 53 3.90 9.40 -6.13
C SER A 53 4.59 10.74 -5.90
N SER A 54 5.45 11.15 -6.83
CA SER A 54 6.10 12.46 -6.80
C SER A 54 5.10 13.60 -7.09
N LEU A 55 4.21 13.43 -8.07
CA LEU A 55 3.16 14.42 -8.37
C LEU A 55 2.17 14.60 -7.22
N ALA A 56 1.89 13.53 -6.47
CA ALA A 56 1.04 13.55 -5.28
C ALA A 56 1.74 14.15 -4.04
N GLY A 57 3.01 14.53 -4.15
CA GLY A 57 3.79 15.16 -3.07
C GLY A 57 4.47 14.19 -2.10
N TYR A 58 4.29 12.87 -2.24
CA TYR A 58 4.84 11.90 -1.29
C TYR A 58 6.37 11.92 -1.23
N THR A 59 7.01 12.11 -2.38
CA THR A 59 8.47 12.20 -2.46
C THR A 59 9.01 13.36 -1.62
N ASN A 60 8.27 14.47 -1.48
CA ASN A 60 8.71 15.64 -0.72
C ASN A 60 8.73 15.41 0.81
N ILE A 61 8.02 14.39 1.30
CA ILE A 61 7.81 14.17 2.74
C ILE A 61 8.45 12.87 3.27
N ILE A 62 9.06 12.08 2.40
CA ILE A 62 9.73 10.83 2.76
C ILE A 62 11.23 11.03 2.61
N GLY A 63 11.96 10.80 3.69
CA GLY A 63 13.42 10.89 3.72
C GLY A 63 13.97 11.40 5.04
N TRP A 64 15.29 11.58 5.06
CA TRP A 64 16.03 12.13 6.18
C TRP A 64 16.35 13.61 5.94
N PRO A 65 16.37 14.47 6.98
CA PRO A 65 16.60 15.90 6.83
C PRO A 65 17.94 16.28 6.18
N ASP A 66 18.94 15.41 6.28
CA ASP A 66 20.31 15.62 5.77
C ASP A 66 20.53 15.10 4.34
N ARG A 67 19.49 14.58 3.68
CA ARG A 67 19.57 13.93 2.36
C ARG A 67 18.47 14.42 1.43
N GLY A 68 18.62 14.13 0.13
CA GLY A 68 17.57 14.39 -0.84
C GLY A 68 16.31 13.55 -0.57
N PRO A 69 15.14 14.00 -1.05
CA PRO A 69 13.90 13.26 -0.93
C PRO A 69 13.98 11.87 -1.60
N VAL A 70 13.23 10.91 -1.08
CA VAL A 70 13.18 9.54 -1.62
C VAL A 70 11.73 9.16 -1.96
N ASN A 71 11.56 8.40 -3.05
CA ASN A 71 10.24 7.88 -3.40
C ASN A 71 9.84 6.76 -2.41
N PRO A 72 8.53 6.58 -2.14
CA PRO A 72 8.07 5.35 -1.51
C PRO A 72 8.46 4.14 -2.38
N TYR A 73 8.66 2.98 -1.76
CA TYR A 73 9.05 1.77 -2.49
C TYR A 73 7.96 1.36 -3.50
N GLY A 74 8.39 1.07 -4.73
CA GLY A 74 7.52 0.61 -5.81
C GLY A 74 6.53 1.64 -6.32
N ALA A 75 5.47 1.16 -6.98
CA ALA A 75 4.39 1.98 -7.50
C ALA A 75 3.30 2.19 -6.43
N TYR A 76 3.64 2.89 -5.34
CA TYR A 76 2.76 3.04 -4.16
C TYR A 76 1.32 3.40 -4.52
N THR A 77 1.13 4.33 -5.45
CA THR A 77 -0.18 4.79 -5.91
C THR A 77 -0.98 3.72 -6.65
N ASP A 78 -0.32 2.78 -7.33
CA ASP A 78 -0.95 1.66 -8.04
C ASP A 78 -1.50 0.61 -7.08
N PHE A 79 -0.95 0.51 -5.87
CA PHE A 79 -1.45 -0.40 -4.83
C PHE A 79 -2.68 0.16 -4.10
N VAL A 80 -2.75 1.47 -3.92
CA VAL A 80 -3.83 2.12 -3.13
C VAL A 80 -5.02 2.55 -3.96
N CYS A 81 -4.82 3.08 -5.17
CA CYS A 81 -5.90 3.61 -6.01
C CYS A 81 -6.99 2.56 -6.34
N PRO A 82 -6.65 1.30 -6.66
CA PRO A 82 -7.66 0.28 -6.94
C PRO A 82 -8.61 0.02 -5.76
N LYS A 83 -8.17 0.22 -4.51
CA LYS A 83 -9.02 0.02 -3.33
C LYS A 83 -10.18 1.03 -3.31
N PHE A 84 -9.98 2.26 -3.80
CA PHE A 84 -11.06 3.24 -3.99
C PHE A 84 -11.93 2.93 -5.22
N ALA A 85 -11.30 2.46 -6.30
CA ALA A 85 -12.00 2.06 -7.52
C ALA A 85 -13.08 1.01 -7.24
N VAL A 86 -12.77 0.00 -6.41
CA VAL A 86 -13.72 -1.06 -6.06
C VAL A 86 -15.01 -0.48 -5.48
N ALA A 87 -14.93 0.45 -4.53
CA ALA A 87 -16.12 1.07 -3.93
C ALA A 87 -16.95 1.85 -4.95
N ALA A 88 -16.29 2.65 -5.81
CA ALA A 88 -16.95 3.41 -6.87
C ALA A 88 -17.63 2.50 -7.91
N ILE A 89 -16.95 1.42 -8.32
CA ILE A 89 -17.46 0.41 -9.25
C ILE A 89 -18.68 -0.29 -8.65
N LEU A 90 -18.62 -0.71 -7.38
CA LEU A 90 -19.74 -1.33 -6.69
C LEU A 90 -20.96 -0.41 -6.66
N ALA A 91 -20.76 0.89 -6.36
CA ALA A 91 -21.83 1.88 -6.38
C ALA A 91 -22.43 2.06 -7.79
N ALA A 92 -21.61 2.08 -8.84
CA ALA A 92 -22.09 2.18 -10.21
C ALA A 92 -22.86 0.93 -10.66
N VAL A 93 -22.40 -0.26 -10.28
CA VAL A 93 -23.10 -1.52 -10.54
C VAL A 93 -24.43 -1.58 -9.79
N ASP A 94 -24.46 -1.14 -8.53
CA ASP A 94 -25.69 -1.07 -7.74
C ASP A 94 -26.71 -0.11 -8.37
N ARG A 95 -26.27 1.10 -8.74
CA ARG A 95 -27.08 2.07 -9.49
C ARG A 95 -27.57 1.49 -10.82
N GLN A 96 -26.72 0.75 -11.54
CA GLN A 96 -27.09 0.09 -12.79
C GLN A 96 -28.18 -0.96 -12.58
N ARG A 97 -28.14 -1.71 -11.47
CA ARG A 97 -29.18 -2.68 -11.12
C ARG A 97 -30.50 -2.00 -10.80
N ALA A 98 -30.46 -0.91 -10.04
CA ALA A 98 -31.64 -0.15 -9.64
C ALA A 98 -32.32 0.58 -10.81
N THR A 99 -31.54 1.12 -11.74
CA THR A 99 -32.05 2.01 -12.81
C THR A 99 -32.11 1.38 -14.19
N GLY A 100 -31.41 0.26 -14.40
CA GLY A 100 -31.21 -0.30 -15.74
C GLY A 100 -30.38 0.60 -16.66
N ARG A 101 -29.63 1.58 -16.13
CA ARG A 101 -28.80 2.51 -16.91
C ARG A 101 -27.35 2.41 -16.47
N GLY A 102 -26.46 2.28 -17.45
CA GLY A 102 -25.02 2.34 -17.29
C GLY A 102 -24.48 3.72 -16.87
N THR A 103 -23.17 3.78 -16.64
CA THR A 103 -22.44 5.03 -16.41
C THR A 103 -20.97 4.87 -16.80
N HIS A 104 -20.33 5.98 -17.16
CA HIS A 104 -18.87 6.07 -17.21
C HIS A 104 -18.38 6.60 -15.86
N LEU A 105 -17.48 5.86 -15.22
CA LEU A 105 -16.69 6.30 -14.09
C LEU A 105 -15.30 6.68 -14.60
N ASP A 106 -14.91 7.92 -14.39
CA ASP A 106 -13.55 8.38 -14.61
C ASP A 106 -12.87 8.62 -13.26
N MET A 107 -11.68 8.05 -13.07
CA MET A 107 -10.94 8.14 -11.81
C MET A 107 -9.52 8.63 -12.09
N SER A 108 -9.21 9.81 -11.54
CA SER A 108 -7.84 10.31 -11.46
C SER A 108 -7.09 9.58 -10.34
N GLN A 109 -6.01 8.90 -10.70
CA GLN A 109 -5.13 8.28 -9.71
C GLN A 109 -4.44 9.34 -8.84
N LEU A 110 -4.14 10.54 -9.38
CA LEU A 110 -3.59 11.65 -8.60
C LEU A 110 -4.57 12.12 -7.53
N GLU A 111 -5.81 12.44 -7.90
CA GLU A 111 -6.84 12.89 -6.93
C GLU A 111 -7.07 11.84 -5.85
N THR A 112 -7.12 10.56 -6.24
CA THR A 112 -7.25 9.43 -5.32
C THR A 112 -6.06 9.34 -4.37
N SER A 113 -4.85 9.54 -4.90
CA SER A 113 -3.61 9.49 -4.13
C SER A 113 -3.55 10.60 -3.08
N LEU A 114 -4.16 11.77 -3.29
CA LEU A 114 -4.14 12.85 -2.30
C LEU A 114 -4.83 12.49 -0.97
N HIS A 115 -5.66 11.45 -0.94
CA HIS A 115 -6.41 11.06 0.25
C HIS A 115 -5.51 10.76 1.47
N PHE A 116 -4.34 10.15 1.28
CA PHE A 116 -3.40 9.87 2.39
C PHE A 116 -2.54 11.09 2.76
N GLY A 117 -2.56 12.15 1.96
CA GLY A 117 -1.93 13.44 2.25
C GLY A 117 -2.85 14.45 2.95
N GLY A 118 -4.08 14.05 3.32
CA GLY A 118 -5.12 14.96 3.83
C GLY A 118 -4.66 15.91 4.95
N PRO A 119 -4.05 15.40 6.05
CA PRO A 119 -3.54 16.26 7.12
C PRO A 119 -2.46 17.26 6.66
N MET A 120 -1.57 16.85 5.74
CA MET A 120 -0.55 17.73 5.16
C MET A 120 -1.17 18.85 4.32
N LEU A 121 -2.11 18.50 3.44
CA LEU A 121 -2.81 19.46 2.59
C LEU A 121 -3.58 20.48 3.44
N LEU A 122 -4.21 20.02 4.53
CA LEU A 122 -4.88 20.90 5.48
C LEU A 122 -3.90 21.83 6.20
N ASP A 123 -2.73 21.34 6.61
CA ASP A 123 -1.73 22.16 7.30
C ASP A 123 -1.13 23.23 6.38
N ALA A 124 -0.90 22.88 5.11
CA ALA A 124 -0.47 23.82 4.09
C ALA A 124 -1.54 24.89 3.81
N ASP A 125 -2.81 24.49 3.62
CA ASP A 125 -3.92 25.41 3.31
C ASP A 125 -4.25 26.35 4.49
N VAL A 126 -4.42 25.79 5.69
CA VAL A 126 -4.89 26.56 6.86
C VAL A 126 -3.75 27.30 7.56
N ASN A 127 -2.57 26.69 7.65
CA ASN A 127 -1.47 27.22 8.45
C ASN A 127 -0.25 27.67 7.62
N GLY A 128 -0.23 27.44 6.30
CA GLY A 128 0.90 27.80 5.44
C GLY A 128 2.18 27.02 5.76
N ARG A 129 2.06 25.82 6.35
CA ARG A 129 3.21 24.99 6.71
C ARG A 129 3.40 23.84 5.73
N GLU A 130 4.61 23.74 5.21
CA GLU A 130 5.06 22.58 4.44
C GLU A 130 5.68 21.53 5.40
N PRO A 131 5.41 20.23 5.24
CA PRO A 131 6.07 19.21 6.05
C PRO A 131 7.58 19.16 5.80
N GLU A 132 8.33 18.92 6.87
CA GLU A 132 9.77 18.70 6.81
C GLU A 132 10.10 17.20 6.72
N LEU A 133 11.25 16.88 6.13
CA LEU A 133 11.81 15.54 6.17
C LEU A 133 12.32 15.24 7.58
N VAL A 134 11.66 14.32 8.29
CA VAL A 134 11.96 14.01 9.69
C VAL A 134 12.38 12.55 9.93
N GLY A 135 12.58 11.76 8.86
CA GLY A 135 12.84 10.33 8.96
C GLY A 135 11.71 9.60 9.67
N ASN A 136 12.06 8.76 10.65
CA ASN A 136 11.08 7.99 11.44
C ASN A 136 10.48 8.78 12.61
N ARG A 137 10.80 10.07 12.79
CA ARG A 137 10.31 10.88 13.91
C ARG A 137 8.87 11.30 13.71
N HIS A 138 8.23 11.65 14.81
CA HIS A 138 6.85 12.14 14.82
C HIS A 138 6.75 13.47 15.59
N PRO A 139 6.02 14.49 15.09
CA PRO A 139 5.90 15.80 15.77
C PRO A 139 5.31 15.73 17.18
N ALA A 140 4.44 14.75 17.44
CA ALA A 140 3.73 14.58 18.70
C ALA A 140 4.17 13.37 19.55
N ALA A 141 5.31 12.74 19.22
CA ALA A 141 5.86 11.63 19.99
C ALA A 141 7.37 11.75 20.14
N SER A 142 7.89 11.29 21.28
CA SER A 142 9.33 11.27 21.57
C SER A 142 9.60 10.36 22.77
N PRO A 143 10.35 9.25 22.61
CA PRO A 143 10.92 8.77 21.34
C PRO A 143 9.85 8.27 20.34
N HIS A 144 10.17 8.34 19.05
CA HIS A 144 9.41 7.72 17.97
C HIS A 144 10.38 7.43 16.82
N GLY A 145 10.72 6.16 16.61
CA GLY A 145 11.78 5.82 15.66
C GLY A 145 12.00 4.32 15.47
N ALA A 146 12.93 4.00 14.59
CA ALA A 146 13.48 2.66 14.41
C ALA A 146 14.91 2.63 14.96
N TYR A 147 15.22 1.66 15.80
CA TYR A 147 16.47 1.53 16.53
C TYR A 147 17.11 0.16 16.24
N PRO A 148 18.45 0.08 16.13
CA PRO A 148 19.13 -1.16 15.82
C PRO A 148 19.01 -2.13 17.01
N CYS A 149 18.97 -3.42 16.70
CA CYS A 149 18.97 -4.53 17.65
C CYS A 149 20.18 -5.42 17.43
N ALA A 150 20.39 -6.38 18.34
CA ALA A 150 21.41 -7.40 18.14
C ALA A 150 21.12 -8.15 16.81
N PRO A 151 22.15 -8.47 16.02
CA PRO A 151 21.96 -9.24 14.80
C PRO A 151 21.43 -10.63 15.15
N ASP A 152 20.80 -11.29 14.17
CA ASP A 152 20.43 -12.69 14.32
C ASP A 152 21.66 -13.60 14.37
N THR A 153 21.44 -14.91 14.56
CA THR A 153 22.52 -15.90 14.63
C THR A 153 23.36 -16.02 13.35
N SER A 154 22.86 -15.55 12.20
CA SER A 154 23.64 -15.51 10.96
C SER A 154 24.60 -14.33 10.93
N GLY A 155 24.26 -13.22 11.59
CA GLY A 155 25.07 -12.00 11.61
C GLY A 155 25.04 -11.22 10.28
N GLU A 156 24.26 -11.66 9.29
CA GLU A 156 24.30 -11.14 7.92
C GLU A 156 23.31 -10.00 7.67
N THR A 157 22.32 -9.82 8.55
CA THR A 157 21.22 -8.86 8.35
C THR A 157 21.09 -7.93 9.55
N ASP A 158 21.05 -6.62 9.29
CA ASP A 158 20.75 -5.62 10.32
C ASP A 158 19.32 -5.82 10.84
N ARG A 159 19.17 -5.90 12.16
CA ARG A 159 17.88 -6.10 12.84
C ARG A 159 17.47 -4.82 13.55
N TRP A 160 16.18 -4.52 13.53
CA TRP A 160 15.65 -3.26 14.06
C TRP A 160 14.35 -3.48 14.81
N ILE A 161 14.08 -2.58 15.76
CA ILE A 161 12.81 -2.44 16.46
C ILE A 161 12.30 -1.01 16.30
N THR A 162 11.00 -0.85 16.14
CA THR A 162 10.32 0.43 16.25
C THR A 162 9.79 0.63 17.65
N ILE A 163 9.93 1.85 18.18
CA ILE A 163 9.39 2.24 19.49
C ILE A 163 8.67 3.57 19.31
N ALA A 164 7.46 3.67 19.87
CA ALA A 164 6.64 4.88 19.78
C ALA A 164 6.07 5.28 21.16
N VAL A 165 6.40 6.47 21.62
CA VAL A 165 5.99 7.00 22.94
C VAL A 165 5.22 8.30 22.76
N PHE A 166 3.91 8.22 23.03
CA PHE A 166 2.96 9.33 22.96
C PHE A 166 2.54 9.83 24.35
N THR A 167 2.66 9.00 25.39
CA THR A 167 2.20 9.35 26.75
C THR A 167 3.33 9.32 27.77
N ASP A 168 3.14 10.03 28.88
CA ASP A 168 4.11 10.01 29.99
C ASP A 168 4.18 8.65 30.70
N ASP A 169 3.09 7.86 30.69
CA ASP A 169 3.08 6.49 31.21
C ASP A 169 3.94 5.56 30.34
N GLN A 170 3.81 5.64 29.02
CA GLN A 170 4.67 4.91 28.09
C GLN A 170 6.14 5.32 28.25
N TRP A 171 6.39 6.61 28.48
CA TRP A 171 7.73 7.10 28.74
C TRP A 171 8.29 6.57 30.06
N ALA A 172 7.50 6.54 31.13
CA ALA A 172 7.89 5.97 32.41
C ALA A 172 8.24 4.48 32.28
N ALA A 173 7.36 3.70 31.65
CA ALA A 173 7.60 2.28 31.40
C ALA A 173 8.88 2.03 30.59
N LEU A 174 9.12 2.80 29.52
CA LEU A 174 10.35 2.66 28.73
C LEU A 174 11.61 2.96 29.55
N ARG A 175 11.58 4.01 30.39
CA ARG A 175 12.71 4.33 31.27
C ARG A 175 12.99 3.22 32.29
N ASP A 176 11.94 2.62 32.83
CA ASP A 176 12.06 1.55 33.82
C ASP A 176 12.68 0.30 33.20
N GLU A 177 12.27 -0.06 31.98
CA GLU A 177 12.87 -1.14 31.18
C GLU A 177 14.36 -0.89 30.88
N MET A 178 14.71 0.33 30.44
CA MET A 178 16.12 0.71 30.23
C MET A 178 16.93 0.64 31.52
N SER A 179 16.35 1.08 32.64
CA SER A 179 17.02 1.10 33.95
C SER A 179 17.21 -0.30 34.52
N ALA A 180 16.27 -1.22 34.24
CA ALA A 180 16.40 -2.63 34.61
C ALA A 180 17.60 -3.29 33.93
N ASP A 181 17.96 -2.84 32.73
CA ASP A 181 19.17 -3.26 32.00
C ASP A 181 20.41 -2.40 32.35
N GLY A 182 20.32 -1.51 33.34
CA GLY A 182 21.43 -0.68 33.81
C GLY A 182 21.66 0.62 33.03
N VAL A 183 20.82 0.95 32.05
CA VAL A 183 20.90 2.20 31.28
C VAL A 183 20.12 3.30 32.02
N THR A 184 20.83 4.16 32.73
CA THR A 184 20.22 5.18 33.61
C THR A 184 20.27 6.60 33.05
N ASP A 185 20.95 6.83 31.92
CA ASP A 185 21.05 8.16 31.27
C ASP A 185 19.67 8.77 30.94
N ALA A 186 18.70 7.91 30.62
CA ALA A 186 17.31 8.28 30.35
C ALA A 186 16.55 8.81 31.59
N GLN A 187 17.05 8.57 32.81
CA GLN A 187 16.46 9.06 34.07
C GLN A 187 16.84 10.51 34.39
N SER A 188 17.74 11.12 33.61
CA SER A 188 18.12 12.52 33.82
C SER A 188 16.93 13.47 33.70
N GLY A 189 16.98 14.59 34.42
CA GLY A 189 15.93 15.63 34.35
C GLY A 189 15.74 16.22 32.94
N GLU A 190 16.73 16.02 32.06
CA GLU A 190 16.72 16.42 30.65
C GLU A 190 15.72 15.63 29.79
N PHE A 191 15.09 14.57 30.32
CA PHE A 191 14.07 13.80 29.59
C PHE A 191 12.72 13.74 30.32
N ARG A 192 12.52 14.55 31.36
CA ARG A 192 11.34 14.46 32.23
C ARG A 192 10.02 14.77 31.54
N THR A 193 10.00 15.70 30.58
CA THR A 193 8.76 16.14 29.91
C THR A 193 8.89 15.97 28.40
N PHE A 194 7.77 15.75 27.72
CA PHE A 194 7.73 15.62 26.25
C PHE A 194 8.48 16.76 25.54
N ARG A 195 8.25 18.02 25.95
CA ARG A 195 8.90 19.18 25.32
C ARG A 195 10.42 19.14 25.43
N VAL A 196 10.95 18.71 26.58
CA VAL A 196 12.41 18.62 26.77
C VAL A 196 12.96 17.40 26.04
N ARG A 197 12.26 16.25 26.03
CA ARG A 197 12.63 15.09 25.19
C ARG A 197 12.76 15.50 23.72
N LYS A 198 11.77 16.23 23.20
CA LYS A 198 11.76 16.69 21.81
C LYS A 198 12.92 17.64 21.49
N ALA A 199 13.29 18.52 22.42
CA ALA A 199 14.43 19.42 22.26
C ALA A 199 15.80 18.71 22.30
N HIS A 200 15.85 17.51 22.87
CA HIS A 200 17.06 16.69 23.02
C HIS A 200 16.94 15.33 22.31
N GLU A 201 16.13 15.27 21.24
CA GLU A 201 15.71 14.01 20.61
C GLU A 201 16.89 13.22 20.03
N ASP A 202 17.88 13.87 19.41
CA ASP A 202 19.10 13.21 18.91
C ASP A 202 19.87 12.47 20.02
N LYS A 203 19.98 13.10 21.21
CA LYS A 203 20.66 12.52 22.36
C LYS A 203 19.86 11.33 22.90
N LEU A 204 18.55 11.48 23.01
CA LEU A 204 17.67 10.41 23.48
C LEU A 204 17.68 9.21 22.52
N ASP A 205 17.59 9.46 21.22
CA ASP A 205 17.66 8.43 20.17
C ASP A 205 18.99 7.67 20.25
N GLY A 206 20.10 8.36 20.50
CA GLY A 206 21.41 7.72 20.69
C GLY A 206 21.48 6.79 21.90
N ILE A 207 20.88 7.19 23.03
CA ILE A 207 20.82 6.35 24.25
C ILE A 207 19.97 5.11 23.97
N ILE A 208 18.80 5.29 23.34
CA ILE A 208 17.89 4.17 23.02
C ILE A 208 18.55 3.23 22.02
N ALA A 209 19.15 3.74 20.95
CA ALA A 209 19.85 2.93 19.97
C ALA A 209 21.00 2.11 20.60
N GLY A 210 21.78 2.72 21.49
CA GLY A 210 22.85 2.03 22.21
C GLY A 210 22.34 0.93 23.14
N TRP A 211 21.17 1.14 23.75
CA TRP A 211 20.50 0.12 24.57
C TRP A 211 19.93 -1.01 23.73
N THR A 212 19.07 -0.71 22.74
CA THR A 212 18.38 -1.71 21.92
C THR A 212 19.33 -2.61 21.14
N ALA A 213 20.51 -2.11 20.75
CA ALA A 213 21.53 -2.85 20.01
C ALA A 213 22.03 -4.11 20.74
N ASN A 214 21.82 -4.22 22.06
CA ASN A 214 22.23 -5.39 22.85
C ASN A 214 21.12 -6.43 23.04
N HIS A 215 19.95 -6.23 22.43
CA HIS A 215 18.79 -7.09 22.63
C HIS A 215 18.34 -7.76 21.33
N ASP A 216 17.81 -8.98 21.47
CA ASP A 216 16.98 -9.59 20.42
C ASP A 216 15.71 -8.76 20.19
N ARG A 217 15.38 -8.49 18.92
CA ARG A 217 14.26 -7.62 18.55
C ARG A 217 12.90 -8.18 19.01
N HIS A 218 12.71 -9.51 18.99
CA HIS A 218 11.43 -10.11 19.33
C HIS A 218 11.24 -10.20 20.85
N GLU A 219 12.30 -10.53 21.60
CA GLU A 219 12.28 -10.50 23.06
C GLU A 219 12.02 -9.09 23.58
N LEU A 220 12.76 -8.12 23.07
CA LEU A 220 12.59 -6.72 23.47
C LEU A 220 11.19 -6.20 23.12
N MET A 221 10.69 -6.51 21.93
CA MET A 221 9.32 -6.15 21.53
C MET A 221 8.29 -6.69 22.52
N ARG A 222 8.36 -7.98 22.88
CA ARG A 222 7.42 -8.58 23.85
C ARG A 222 7.53 -7.94 25.23
N ARG A 223 8.76 -7.67 25.69
CA ARG A 223 9.02 -7.05 26.99
C ARG A 223 8.44 -5.63 27.06
N LEU A 224 8.71 -4.81 26.05
CA LEU A 224 8.17 -3.46 25.91
C LEU A 224 6.63 -3.44 25.84
N GLN A 225 6.05 -4.31 25.01
CA GLN A 225 4.59 -4.43 24.90
C GLN A 225 3.94 -4.85 26.21
N ALA A 226 4.55 -5.78 26.96
CA ALA A 226 4.08 -6.20 28.28
C ALA A 226 4.12 -5.05 29.32
N ALA A 227 5.09 -4.13 29.18
CA ALA A 227 5.18 -2.92 29.98
C ALA A 227 4.25 -1.78 29.50
N GLY A 228 3.50 -1.98 28.40
CA GLY A 228 2.60 -0.98 27.84
C GLY A 228 3.26 0.03 26.89
N VAL A 229 4.50 -0.22 26.47
CA VAL A 229 5.22 0.59 25.47
C VAL A 229 4.91 0.05 24.07
N PRO A 230 4.33 0.85 23.16
CA PRO A 230 4.17 0.47 21.76
C PRO A 230 5.53 0.22 21.11
N ALA A 231 5.76 -1.03 20.73
CA ALA A 231 6.95 -1.45 20.02
C ALA A 231 6.61 -2.54 18.99
N GLY A 232 7.40 -2.61 17.92
CA GLY A 232 7.22 -3.59 16.85
C GLY A 232 8.52 -3.92 16.15
N VAL A 233 8.77 -5.18 15.82
CA VAL A 233 9.93 -5.57 15.01
C VAL A 233 9.82 -4.97 13.61
N VAL A 234 10.96 -4.54 13.04
CA VAL A 234 11.04 -4.23 11.61
C VAL A 234 11.25 -5.55 10.89
N ASN A 235 10.18 -6.06 10.27
CA ASN A 235 10.19 -7.29 9.50
C ASN A 235 10.84 -7.06 8.13
N ASP A 236 11.65 -8.02 7.69
CA ASP A 236 11.99 -8.19 6.29
C ASP A 236 10.95 -9.05 5.56
N THR A 237 11.12 -9.26 4.25
CA THR A 237 10.16 -10.04 3.44
C THR A 237 10.07 -11.51 3.88
N CYS A 238 11.16 -12.11 4.35
CA CYS A 238 11.17 -13.49 4.82
C CYS A 238 10.40 -13.62 6.15
N ASP A 239 10.61 -12.66 7.06
CA ASP A 239 9.90 -12.58 8.34
C ASP A 239 8.37 -12.59 8.12
N LEU A 240 7.87 -11.97 7.05
CA LEU A 240 6.42 -11.94 6.74
C LEU A 240 5.83 -13.33 6.43
N PHE A 241 6.58 -14.23 5.80
CA PHE A 241 6.11 -15.60 5.56
C PHE A 241 6.06 -16.44 6.84
N GLU A 242 6.87 -16.07 7.83
CA GLU A 242 6.95 -16.73 9.13
C GLU A 242 6.05 -16.07 10.20
N ASP A 243 5.43 -14.92 9.88
CA ASP A 243 4.59 -14.18 10.81
C ASP A 243 3.37 -15.00 11.26
N ALA A 244 3.27 -15.20 12.58
CA ALA A 244 2.24 -16.04 13.18
C ALA A 244 0.82 -15.51 12.93
N GLN A 245 0.64 -14.20 12.82
CA GLN A 245 -0.67 -13.59 12.57
C GLN A 245 -1.07 -13.74 11.10
N LEU A 246 -0.14 -13.55 10.15
CA LEU A 246 -0.38 -13.78 8.72
C LEU A 246 -0.67 -15.26 8.44
N GLN A 247 0.03 -16.18 9.11
CA GLN A 247 -0.26 -17.62 9.04
C GLN A 247 -1.63 -17.94 9.63
N HIS A 248 -1.96 -17.41 10.82
CA HIS A 248 -3.27 -17.60 11.44
C HIS A 248 -4.42 -17.12 10.54
N ARG A 249 -4.19 -16.02 9.81
CA ARG A 249 -5.16 -15.48 8.84
C ARG A 249 -5.11 -16.15 7.47
N SER A 250 -4.18 -17.07 7.24
CA SER A 250 -3.94 -17.71 5.94
C SER A 250 -3.79 -16.69 4.82
N HIS A 251 -3.07 -15.59 5.10
CA HIS A 251 -2.94 -14.49 4.15
C HIS A 251 -2.21 -14.92 2.89
N PHE A 252 -1.13 -15.68 3.00
CA PHE A 252 -0.45 -16.25 1.83
C PHE A 252 -1.07 -17.61 1.48
N THR A 253 -1.68 -17.69 0.31
CA THR A 253 -2.16 -18.94 -0.29
C THR A 253 -1.19 -19.37 -1.38
N TRP A 254 -0.73 -20.63 -1.34
CA TRP A 254 0.20 -21.16 -2.32
C TRP A 254 -0.56 -21.73 -3.53
N LEU A 255 -0.22 -21.24 -4.72
CA LEU A 255 -0.77 -21.71 -6.00
C LEU A 255 0.37 -22.26 -6.86
N ASP A 256 0.07 -23.23 -7.71
CA ASP A 256 1.05 -23.82 -8.63
C ASP A 256 0.81 -23.29 -10.05
N HIS A 257 1.64 -22.34 -10.50
CA HIS A 257 1.53 -21.76 -11.83
C HIS A 257 2.23 -22.66 -12.86
N PRO A 258 1.62 -22.96 -14.02
CA PRO A 258 2.19 -23.88 -15.01
C PRO A 258 3.64 -23.60 -15.43
N GLU A 259 4.05 -22.32 -15.42
CA GLU A 259 5.42 -21.92 -15.77
C GLU A 259 6.31 -21.50 -14.60
N MET A 260 5.75 -21.01 -13.49
CA MET A 260 6.55 -20.50 -12.36
C MET A 260 6.70 -21.53 -11.24
N GLY A 261 5.90 -22.60 -11.27
CA GLY A 261 5.78 -23.55 -10.17
C GLY A 261 5.01 -22.95 -8.98
N PRO A 262 5.23 -23.50 -7.76
CA PRO A 262 4.59 -23.02 -6.54
C PRO A 262 5.00 -21.60 -6.18
N TYR A 263 4.03 -20.72 -5.94
CA TYR A 263 4.26 -19.35 -5.50
C TYR A 263 3.20 -18.90 -4.49
N ALA A 264 3.60 -18.01 -3.58
CA ALA A 264 2.68 -17.40 -2.63
C ALA A 264 1.86 -16.30 -3.31
N THR A 265 0.55 -16.32 -3.07
CA THR A 265 -0.41 -15.32 -3.54
C THR A 265 -1.13 -14.73 -2.35
N ASP A 266 -1.29 -13.40 -2.34
CA ASP A 266 -2.07 -12.70 -1.33
C ASP A 266 -3.55 -13.11 -1.43
N TYR A 267 -4.07 -13.67 -0.35
CA TYR A 267 -5.48 -13.86 -0.13
C TYR A 267 -6.13 -12.56 0.36
N THR A 268 -7.44 -12.44 0.16
CA THR A 268 -8.17 -11.22 0.54
C THR A 268 -7.99 -10.90 2.03
N GLU A 269 -7.79 -9.61 2.32
CA GLU A 269 -7.65 -9.12 3.68
C GLU A 269 -9.01 -9.12 4.41
N SER A 270 -10.11 -9.24 3.65
CA SER A 270 -11.50 -9.20 4.12
C SER A 270 -12.16 -10.58 4.06
N HIS A 271 -12.47 -11.17 5.22
CA HIS A 271 -13.16 -12.46 5.30
C HIS A 271 -14.66 -12.25 5.45
N LEU A 272 -15.41 -12.64 4.43
CA LEU A 272 -16.86 -12.62 4.46
C LEU A 272 -17.38 -13.90 5.14
N SER A 273 -18.09 -13.76 6.27
CA SER A 273 -18.56 -14.90 7.07
C SER A 273 -19.55 -15.80 6.32
N ALA A 274 -20.39 -15.23 5.44
CA ALA A 274 -21.39 -15.97 4.67
C ALA A 274 -20.86 -16.48 3.32
N THR A 275 -19.88 -15.80 2.74
CA THR A 275 -19.34 -16.11 1.40
C THR A 275 -17.82 -15.94 1.38
N PRO A 276 -17.05 -16.80 2.08
CA PRO A 276 -15.60 -16.72 2.06
C PRO A 276 -15.07 -16.80 0.62
N GLY A 277 -14.12 -15.92 0.28
CA GLY A 277 -13.48 -15.93 -1.05
C GLY A 277 -12.72 -17.23 -1.30
N ARG A 278 -12.35 -17.49 -2.54
CA ARG A 278 -11.47 -18.62 -2.91
C ARG A 278 -10.47 -18.17 -3.96
N LEU A 279 -9.24 -18.65 -3.83
CA LEU A 279 -8.22 -18.60 -4.87
C LEU A 279 -7.96 -20.05 -5.26
N ASP A 280 -8.56 -20.49 -6.36
CA ASP A 280 -8.60 -21.88 -6.81
C ASP A 280 -7.76 -22.14 -8.06
N ARG A 281 -7.32 -21.09 -8.75
CA ARG A 281 -6.43 -21.19 -9.92
C ARG A 281 -5.36 -20.08 -9.89
N PRO A 282 -4.15 -20.36 -10.40
CA PRO A 282 -3.13 -19.35 -10.60
C PRO A 282 -3.54 -18.35 -11.69
N ALA A 283 -2.70 -17.33 -11.91
CA ALA A 283 -2.85 -16.46 -13.08
C ALA A 283 -2.88 -17.29 -14.38
N PRO A 284 -3.72 -16.94 -15.37
CA PRO A 284 -3.77 -17.67 -16.64
C PRO A 284 -2.53 -17.37 -17.49
N LEU A 285 -2.13 -18.32 -18.32
CA LEU A 285 -1.16 -18.10 -19.40
C LEU A 285 -1.77 -17.17 -20.45
N LEU A 286 -0.90 -16.55 -21.26
CA LEU A 286 -1.34 -15.76 -22.41
C LEU A 286 -2.20 -16.63 -23.33
N GLY A 287 -3.41 -16.16 -23.65
CA GLY A 287 -4.34 -16.86 -24.53
C GLY A 287 -5.02 -18.10 -23.95
N GLN A 288 -4.72 -18.51 -22.70
CA GLN A 288 -5.21 -19.78 -22.12
C GLN A 288 -6.74 -19.95 -22.19
N ASP A 289 -7.48 -18.86 -21.95
CA ASP A 289 -8.94 -18.87 -21.88
C ASP A 289 -9.60 -18.31 -23.17
N THR A 290 -8.84 -18.07 -24.25
CA THR A 290 -9.34 -17.44 -25.50
C THR A 290 -10.48 -18.24 -26.13
N GLU A 291 -10.27 -19.55 -26.34
CA GLU A 291 -11.29 -20.42 -26.94
C GLU A 291 -12.56 -20.49 -26.08
N TYR A 292 -12.40 -20.66 -24.76
CA TYR A 292 -13.52 -20.67 -23.81
C TYR A 292 -14.33 -19.36 -23.88
N ALA A 293 -13.66 -18.20 -23.86
CA ALA A 293 -14.34 -16.92 -23.93
C ALA A 293 -15.11 -16.74 -25.25
N LEU A 294 -14.51 -17.11 -26.39
CA LEU A 294 -15.11 -16.91 -27.70
C LEU A 294 -16.23 -17.91 -28.01
N ARG A 295 -16.06 -19.18 -27.64
CA ARG A 295 -17.02 -20.25 -27.97
C ARG A 295 -18.10 -20.41 -26.90
N GLU A 296 -17.74 -20.42 -25.62
CA GLU A 296 -18.69 -20.72 -24.54
C GLU A 296 -19.38 -19.46 -24.00
N ILE A 297 -18.67 -18.33 -23.90
CA ILE A 297 -19.27 -17.07 -23.40
C ILE A 297 -19.92 -16.27 -24.54
N ILE A 298 -19.21 -16.07 -25.64
CA ILE A 298 -19.71 -15.27 -26.78
C ILE A 298 -20.60 -16.10 -27.71
N GLY A 299 -20.36 -17.41 -27.83
CA GLY A 299 -21.19 -18.32 -28.63
C GLY A 299 -20.74 -18.48 -30.08
N LEU A 300 -19.46 -18.21 -30.39
CA LEU A 300 -18.92 -18.49 -31.73
C LEU A 300 -18.94 -19.99 -32.03
N SER A 301 -19.34 -20.33 -33.25
CA SER A 301 -19.18 -21.67 -33.79
C SER A 301 -17.70 -22.03 -33.96
N GLU A 302 -17.41 -23.32 -34.06
CA GLU A 302 -16.05 -23.79 -34.35
C GLU A 302 -15.52 -23.24 -35.68
N SER A 303 -16.38 -23.08 -36.68
CA SER A 303 -16.01 -22.45 -37.96
C SER A 303 -15.62 -20.99 -37.81
N GLU A 304 -16.42 -20.20 -37.09
CA GLU A 304 -16.12 -18.77 -36.87
C GLU A 304 -14.83 -18.58 -36.05
N PHE A 305 -14.60 -19.44 -35.06
CA PHE A 305 -13.37 -19.42 -34.28
C PHE A 305 -12.14 -19.68 -35.15
N ARG A 306 -12.17 -20.73 -35.98
CA ARG A 306 -11.06 -21.06 -36.90
C ARG A 306 -10.83 -19.97 -37.94
N GLU A 307 -11.88 -19.33 -38.45
CA GLU A 307 -11.74 -18.19 -39.35
C GLU A 307 -10.97 -17.03 -38.70
N LEU A 308 -11.17 -16.78 -37.40
CA LEU A 308 -10.42 -15.75 -36.66
C LEU A 308 -8.95 -16.17 -36.42
N GLU A 309 -8.69 -17.44 -36.14
CA GLU A 309 -7.32 -17.98 -36.06
C GLU A 309 -6.59 -17.84 -37.40
N GLU A 310 -7.21 -18.29 -38.50
CA GLU A 310 -6.63 -18.21 -39.85
C GLU A 310 -6.39 -16.76 -40.31
N ALA A 311 -7.24 -15.83 -39.85
CA ALA A 311 -7.07 -14.40 -40.11
C ALA A 311 -5.97 -13.74 -39.25
N GLY A 312 -5.37 -14.46 -38.29
CA GLY A 312 -4.37 -13.93 -37.37
C GLY A 312 -4.95 -12.93 -36.36
N ALA A 313 -6.25 -13.01 -36.09
CA ALA A 313 -6.92 -12.18 -35.08
C ALA A 313 -6.75 -12.75 -33.66
N LEU A 314 -6.38 -14.03 -33.55
CA LEU A 314 -6.09 -14.76 -32.32
C LEU A 314 -4.63 -15.24 -32.36
N GLU A 315 -3.98 -15.27 -31.20
CA GLU A 315 -2.64 -15.85 -31.00
C GLU A 315 -2.72 -17.14 -30.19
#